data_AF-A0ABD5IZA0-F1
#
_entry.id   AF-A0ABD5IZA0-F1
#
_cell.length_a   1.000
_cell.length_b   1.000
_cell.length_c   1.000
_cell.angle_alpha   90.00
_cell.angle_beta   90.00
_cell.angle_gamma   90.00
#
_symmetry.space_group_name_H-M   'P 1'
#
loop_
_entity.id
_entity.type
_entity.pdbx_description
1 polymer ?
#
loop_
_entity_poly.entity_id
_entity_poly.type
_entity_poly.pdbx_seq_one_letter_code
_entity_poly.pdbx_strand_id
1 'polypeptide(L)'
;MNVLEQDRELAEKIWGCGCIYLDRARVAWVAGQFDEAERWMTEFQRCKRDLDELIRKKERHDELMRIVETIRERDIDIAIVLRKGNE
;
A
#
# COMPACT_ATOMS: atom_id res chain seq x y z
N MET A 1 9.47 12.41 -1.18
CA MET A 1 8.98 11.18 -1.82
C MET A 1 7.76 11.55 -2.63
N ASN A 2 7.77 11.37 -3.95
CA ASN A 2 6.69 11.83 -4.84
C ASN A 2 5.66 10.69 -4.97
N VAL A 3 4.55 10.75 -4.23
CA VAL A 3 3.51 9.70 -4.21
C VAL A 3 2.30 10.21 -4.98
N LEU A 4 1.68 9.37 -5.82
CA LEU A 4 0.44 9.75 -6.48
C LEU A 4 -0.64 9.99 -5.42
N GLU A 5 -1.44 11.05 -5.56
CA GLU A 5 -2.45 11.41 -4.55
C GLU A 5 -3.40 10.24 -4.25
N GLN A 6 -3.78 9.50 -5.29
CA GLN A 6 -4.62 8.30 -5.17
C GLN A 6 -4.00 7.20 -4.29
N ASP A 7 -2.68 6.98 -4.41
CA ASP A 7 -1.97 6.00 -3.57
C ASP A 7 -1.88 6.49 -2.12
N ARG A 8 -1.76 7.81 -1.91
CA ARG A 8 -1.77 8.42 -0.57
C ARG A 8 -3.13 8.25 0.11
N GLU A 9 -4.21 8.61 -0.59
CA GLU A 9 -5.58 8.46 -0.10
C GLU A 9 -5.90 7.00 0.22
N LEU A 10 -5.48 6.08 -0.65
CA LEU A 10 -5.66 4.65 -0.42
C LEU A 10 -4.86 4.17 0.80
N ALA A 11 -3.60 4.58 0.94
CA ALA A 11 -2.78 4.25 2.10
C ALA A 11 -3.38 4.80 3.41
N GLU A 12 -3.86 6.05 3.42
CA GLU A 12 -4.54 6.66 4.57
C GLU A 12 -5.78 5.86 4.98
N LYS A 13 -6.60 5.44 4.00
CA LYS A 13 -7.79 4.63 4.25
C LYS A 13 -7.43 3.26 4.84
N ILE A 14 -6.47 2.55 4.26
CA ILE A 14 -6.04 1.24 4.75
C ILE A 14 -5.45 1.36 6.15
N TRP A 15 -4.63 2.38 6.38
CA TRP A 15 -4.05 2.66 7.69
C TRP A 15 -5.14 2.91 8.74
N GLY A 16 -6.13 3.75 8.43
CA GLY A 16 -7.26 4.02 9.31
C GLY A 16 -8.05 2.75 9.66
N CYS A 17 -8.34 1.90 8.66
CA CYS A 17 -8.96 0.58 8.89
C CYS A 17 -8.10 -0.30 9.81
N GLY A 18 -6.80 -0.38 9.56
CA GLY A 18 -5.86 -1.17 10.36
C GLY A 18 -5.83 -0.75 11.83
N CYS A 19 -5.82 0.56 12.12
CA CYS A 19 -5.90 1.09 13.48
C CYS A 19 -7.19 0.67 14.19
N ILE A 20 -8.33 0.74 13.50
CA ILE A 20 -9.63 0.34 14.06
C ILE A 20 -9.65 -1.16 14.37
N TYR A 21 -9.13 -2.00 13.46
CA TYR A 21 -9.10 -3.45 13.67
C TYR A 21 -8.17 -3.85 14.83
N LEU A 22 -7.02 -3.20 14.99
CA LEU A 22 -6.15 -3.42 16.14
C LEU A 22 -6.83 -3.07 17.47
N ASP A 23 -7.53 -1.93 17.53
CA ASP A 23 -8.22 -1.54 18.75
C ASP A 23 -9.35 -2.52 19.10
N ARG A 24 -10.13 -2.96 18.10
CA ARG A 24 -11.16 -4.00 18.29
C ARG A 24 -10.58 -5.34 18.76
N ALA A 25 -9.47 -5.76 18.17
CA ALA A 25 -8.78 -6.98 18.60
C ALA A 25 -8.35 -6.89 20.08
N ARG A 26 -7.80 -5.74 20.49
CA ARG A 26 -7.41 -5.48 21.88
C ARG A 26 -8.61 -5.53 22.82
N VAL A 27 -9.72 -4.88 22.46
CA VAL A 27 -10.95 -4.88 23.28
C VAL A 27 -11.49 -6.29 23.45
N ALA A 28 -11.61 -7.06 22.37
CA ALA A 28 -12.07 -8.44 22.41
C ALA A 28 -11.16 -9.34 23.28
N TRP A 29 -9.84 -9.15 23.17
CA TRP A 29 -8.86 -9.87 23.99
C TRP A 29 -9.05 -9.62 25.48
N VAL A 30 -9.18 -8.36 25.89
CA VAL A 30 -9.40 -7.98 27.30
C VAL A 30 -10.74 -8.51 27.82
N ALA A 31 -11.74 -8.63 26.95
CA ALA A 31 -13.05 -9.22 27.28
C ALA A 31 -13.06 -10.76 27.31
N GLY A 32 -11.93 -11.43 27.02
CA GLY A 32 -11.85 -12.89 26.92
C GLY A 32 -12.54 -13.48 25.69
N GLN A 33 -12.88 -12.65 24.70
CA GLN A 33 -13.51 -13.05 23.44
C GLN A 33 -12.43 -13.39 22.40
N PHE A 34 -11.71 -14.49 22.61
CA PHE A 34 -10.50 -14.81 21.84
C PHE A 34 -10.76 -15.04 20.34
N ASP A 35 -11.85 -15.70 19.97
CA ASP A 35 -12.22 -15.90 18.55
C ASP A 35 -12.47 -14.57 17.84
N GLU A 36 -13.10 -13.61 18.53
CA GLU A 36 -13.32 -12.27 17.99
C GLU A 36 -12.01 -11.48 17.89
N ALA A 37 -11.13 -11.61 18.89
CA ALA A 37 -9.80 -11.02 18.83
C ALA A 37 -8.99 -11.55 17.63
N GLU A 38 -9.01 -12.85 17.39
CA GLU A 38 -8.32 -13.48 16.25
C GLU A 38 -8.90 -13.03 14.91
N ARG A 39 -10.23 -12.92 14.82
CA ARG A 39 -10.91 -12.37 13.63
C ARG A 39 -10.42 -10.95 13.33
N TRP A 40 -10.41 -10.05 14.31
CA TRP A 40 -9.97 -8.67 14.09
C TRP A 40 -8.47 -8.58 13.78
N MET A 41 -7.64 -9.43 14.38
CA MET A 41 -6.22 -9.55 14.03
C MET A 41 -6.01 -9.98 12.58
N THR A 42 -6.85 -10.88 12.06
CA THR A 42 -6.80 -11.31 10.66
C THR A 42 -7.10 -10.15 9.70
N GLU A 43 -8.09 -9.31 10.02
CA GLU A 43 -8.39 -8.11 9.21
C GLU A 43 -7.26 -7.07 9.29
N PHE A 44 -6.67 -6.85 10.47
CA PHE A 44 -5.47 -6.00 10.57
C PHE A 44 -4.31 -6.52 9.71
N GLN A 45 -4.05 -7.83 9.70
CA GLN A 45 -3.01 -8.43 8.88
C GLN A 45 -3.28 -8.29 7.37
N ARG A 46 -4.55 -8.21 6.95
CA ARG A 46 -4.90 -7.85 5.57
C ARG A 46 -4.51 -6.41 5.27
N CYS A 47 -4.90 -5.45 6.10
CA CYS A 47 -4.49 -4.05 5.93
C CYS A 47 -2.96 -3.88 5.85
N LYS A 48 -2.21 -4.61 6.69
CA LYS A 48 -0.74 -4.59 6.63
C LYS A 48 -0.21 -5.08 5.28
N ARG A 49 -0.73 -6.19 4.76
CA ARG A 49 -0.31 -6.73 3.45
C ARG A 49 -0.62 -5.77 2.31
N ASP A 50 -1.78 -5.12 2.35
CA ASP A 50 -2.18 -4.14 1.33
C ASP A 50 -1.25 -2.91 1.36
N LEU A 51 -0.87 -2.43 2.55
CA LEU A 51 0.14 -1.36 2.70
C LEU A 51 1.52 -1.79 2.18
N ASP A 52 1.95 -3.01 2.51
CA ASP A 52 3.23 -3.55 2.02
C ASP A 52 3.24 -3.65 0.48
N GLU A 53 2.10 -3.96 -0.14
CA GLU A 53 1.97 -3.96 -1.60
C GLU A 53 2.08 -2.56 -2.21
N LEU A 54 1.46 -1.55 -1.59
CA LEU A 54 1.60 -0.15 -2.02
C LEU A 54 3.05 0.33 -1.95
N ILE A 55 3.77 -0.04 -0.88
CA ILE A 55 5.21 0.27 -0.75
C ILE A 55 5.99 -0.38 -1.90
N ARG A 56 5.78 -1.67 -2.17
CA ARG A 56 6.46 -2.38 -3.28
C ARG A 56 6.14 -1.79 -4.66
N LYS A 57 4.90 -1.33 -4.88
CA LYS A 57 4.52 -0.63 -6.11
C LYS A 57 5.30 0.68 -6.25
N LYS A 58 5.43 1.42 -5.15
CA LYS A 58 6.17 2.68 -5.14
C LYS A 58 7.67 2.48 -5.38
N GLU A 59 8.28 1.50 -4.73
CA GLU A 59 9.69 1.16 -4.92
C GLU A 59 10.00 0.79 -6.38
N ARG A 60 9.17 -0.05 -7.00
CA ARG A 60 9.29 -0.39 -8.44
C ARG A 60 9.15 0.83 -9.34
N HIS A 61 8.19 1.71 -9.04
CA HIS A 61 8.04 2.96 -9.80
C HIS A 61 9.30 3.83 -9.68
N ASP A 62 9.86 3.98 -8.48
CA ASP A 62 11.06 4.80 -8.25
C ASP A 62 12.32 4.20 -8.89
N GLU A 63 12.41 2.88 -9.00
CA GLU A 63 13.43 2.21 -9.80
C GLU A 63 13.27 2.51 -11.29
N LEU A 64 12.06 2.38 -11.84
CA LEU A 64 11.79 2.68 -13.26
C LEU A 64 12.06 4.15 -13.60
N MET A 65 11.71 5.08 -12.71
CA MET A 65 11.98 6.50 -12.92
C MET A 65 13.48 6.80 -12.96
N ARG A 66 14.29 6.15 -12.11
CA ARG A 66 15.76 6.27 -12.17
C ARG A 66 16.32 5.80 -13.51
N ILE A 67 15.76 4.73 -14.07
CA ILE A 67 16.15 4.23 -15.40
C ILE A 67 15.78 5.25 -16.48
N VAL A 68 14.57 5.80 -16.43
CA VAL A 68 14.10 6.84 -17.37
C VAL A 68 15.01 8.07 -17.33
N GLU A 69 15.38 8.53 -16.14
CA GLU A 69 16.32 9.64 -15.95
C GLU A 69 17.69 9.34 -16.57
N THR A 70 18.25 8.15 -16.30
CA THR A 70 19.55 7.72 -16.85
C THR A 70 19.55 7.68 -18.39
N ILE A 71 18.45 7.28 -19.00
CA ILE A 71 18.33 7.23 -20.47
C ILE A 71 18.14 8.63 -21.05
N ARG A 72 17.38 9.51 -20.38
CA ARG A 72 17.23 10.92 -20.78
C ARG A 72 18.55 11.68 -20.78
N GLU A 73 19.44 11.41 -19.82
CA GLU A 73 20.79 11.98 -19.77
C GLU A 73 21.65 11.62 -20.99
N ARG A 74 21.24 10.63 -21.80
CA ARG A 74 21.91 10.22 -23.03
C ARG A 74 21.26 10.81 -24.29
N ASP A 75 20.46 11.87 -24.14
CA ASP A 75 19.69 12.53 -25.21
C ASP A 75 18.74 11.58 -25.97
N ILE A 76 18.27 10.52 -25.30
CA ILE A 76 17.28 9.59 -25.84
C ILE A 76 15.90 10.02 -25.36
N ASP A 77 15.01 10.32 -26.31
CA ASP A 77 13.61 10.66 -26.02
C ASP A 77 12.82 9.40 -25.63
N ILE A 78 12.08 9.47 -24.52
CA ILE A 78 11.33 8.36 -23.95
C ILE A 78 9.89 8.79 -23.71
N ALA A 79 8.96 8.09 -24.35
CA ALA A 79 7.54 8.18 -24.07
C ALA A 79 7.09 7.04 -23.13
N ILE A 80 6.47 7.40 -22.01
CA ILE A 80 5.84 6.42 -21.11
C ILE A 80 4.44 6.09 -21.66
N VAL A 81 4.23 4.85 -22.07
CA VAL A 81 2.92 4.37 -22.56
C VAL A 81 2.20 3.63 -21.43
N LEU A 82 1.22 4.29 -20.81
CA LEU A 82 0.31 3.65 -19.85
C LEU A 82 -0.69 2.77 -20.60
N ARG A 83 -0.50 1.44 -20.60
CA ARG A 83 -1.57 0.52 -21.00
C ARG A 83 -2.56 0.39 -19.86
N LYS A 84 -3.83 0.76 -20.09
CA LYS A 84 -4.93 0.30 -19.24
C LYS A 84 -4.94 -1.23 -19.31
N GLY A 85 -4.70 -1.89 -18.19
CA GLY A 85 -4.87 -3.35 -18.11
C GLY A 85 -6.31 -3.69 -18.48
N ASN A 86 -6.49 -4.71 -19.32
CA ASN A 86 -7.81 -5.24 -19.63
C ASN A 86 -8.53 -5.57 -18.32
N GLU A 87 -9.74 -5.02 -18.18
CA GLU A 87 -10.75 -5.39 -17.17
C GLU A 87 -11.09 -6.89 -17.23
#